data_AF-A0A0G3XAS3-F1
#
_entry.id   AF-A0A0G3XAS3-F1
#
_cell.length_a   1.000
_cell.length_b   1.000
_cell.length_c   1.000
_cell.angle_alpha   90.00
_cell.angle_beta   90.00
_cell.angle_gamma   90.00
#
_symmetry.space_group_name_H-M   'P 1'
#
loop_
_entity.id
_entity.type
_entity.pdbx_description
1 polymer ?
#
loop_
_entity_poly.entity_id
_entity_poly.type
_entity_poly.pdbx_seq_one_letter_code
_entity_poly.pdbx_strand_id
1 'polypeptide(L)'
;MAVIDHDRIPVGAEPRRKPFYRMLYVQVLAAIVAGALLGHFVPDLGASLKPLGDAFINLVKMIIAPVIFLTVVTGIASMKDMTAVGSVAVKALAYFMFFSTLALIIGLIVANVVQPGAGLDIDPATLDRSSVAAYADTAHEQTLSGFLLAIIPTTLFSALTEGNILQVLLVAILAGVALSATRPKSDLVLDVLTSLNEVVFKLVHMLMKLAPIGAFGAIAFTIGEFGIGSLVSLAALVGTFYLTSLLFIVLVLGTVARLTGFSIFALVRYLREELLLVLGTSSSEAALPSLMEKMEVAGCRKTVVGLVVPTGYSFNLDGTNIYMTLAALFIAQAVGIDLSLGEQIALVLVAMVSSKGAAGVTGAGFVILAATLSVVPSVPVAGMALILGIDRFMSECRALTNFIGNAVATIVVAKWEGALDKNRLAAAMGGEPLPLPAADSERHERTSPHQPAIAHSGGEV
;
A
#
# COMPACT_ATOMS: atom_id res chain seq x y z
N MET A 1 52.18 -21.01 -30.53
CA MET A 1 51.22 -22.12 -30.51
C MET A 1 50.97 -22.48 -29.05
N ALA A 2 50.01 -21.79 -28.43
CA ALA A 2 49.53 -22.09 -27.08
C ALA A 2 48.01 -21.88 -27.14
N VAL A 3 47.29 -22.99 -27.14
CA VAL A 3 45.83 -23.04 -27.13
C VAL A 3 45.40 -22.65 -25.72
N ILE A 4 44.73 -21.51 -25.57
CA ILE A 4 44.07 -21.13 -24.33
C ILE A 4 42.71 -21.82 -24.34
N ASP A 5 42.58 -22.80 -23.47
CA ASP A 5 41.38 -23.58 -23.20
C ASP A 5 40.26 -22.66 -22.66
N HIS A 6 39.14 -22.60 -23.38
CA HIS A 6 38.00 -21.73 -23.09
C HIS A 6 36.93 -22.39 -22.19
N ASP A 7 37.13 -23.63 -21.71
CA ASP A 7 36.08 -24.42 -21.06
C ASP A 7 36.25 -24.62 -19.55
N ARG A 8 36.32 -23.54 -18.77
CA ARG A 8 36.03 -23.60 -17.31
C ARG A 8 35.30 -22.35 -16.80
N ILE A 9 34.01 -22.28 -17.08
CA ILE A 9 33.09 -21.46 -16.27
C ILE A 9 32.96 -22.17 -14.91
N PRO A 10 33.36 -21.55 -13.78
CA PRO A 10 33.15 -22.16 -12.48
C PRO A 10 31.64 -22.27 -12.22
N VAL A 11 31.17 -23.51 -12.12
CA VAL A 11 29.80 -23.87 -11.74
C VAL A 11 29.47 -23.19 -10.41
N GLY A 12 28.34 -22.47 -10.38
CA GLY A 12 27.95 -21.55 -9.33
C GLY A 12 28.03 -22.14 -7.92
N ALA A 13 28.65 -21.38 -7.02
CA ALA A 13 28.54 -21.63 -5.59
C ALA A 13 27.07 -21.51 -5.18
N GLU A 14 26.52 -22.55 -4.57
CA GLU A 14 25.18 -22.51 -3.98
C GLU A 14 25.05 -21.28 -3.06
N PRO A 15 23.97 -20.49 -3.16
CA PRO A 15 23.79 -19.33 -2.30
C PRO A 15 23.72 -19.82 -0.84
N ARG A 16 24.79 -19.56 -0.07
CA ARG A 16 24.85 -19.86 1.36
C ARG A 16 23.63 -19.24 2.03
N ARG A 17 22.74 -20.10 2.56
CA ARG A 17 21.56 -19.68 3.32
C ARG A 17 22.00 -18.68 4.39
N LYS A 18 21.48 -17.45 4.32
CA LYS A 18 21.77 -16.42 5.31
C LYS A 18 21.34 -16.96 6.70
N PRO A 19 22.15 -16.79 7.75
CA PRO A 19 21.77 -17.24 9.08
C PRO A 19 20.49 -16.53 9.54
N PHE A 20 19.66 -17.22 10.32
CA PHE A 20 18.31 -16.80 10.70
C PHE A 20 18.24 -15.39 11.31
N TYR A 21 19.20 -15.01 12.16
CA TYR A 21 19.26 -13.67 12.79
C TYR A 21 19.61 -12.52 11.81
N ARG A 22 20.09 -12.84 10.60
CA ARG A 22 20.32 -11.85 9.52
C ARG A 22 19.12 -11.69 8.60
N MET A 23 18.06 -12.48 8.79
CA MET A 23 16.84 -12.36 8.00
C MET A 23 16.01 -11.19 8.54
N LEU A 24 15.56 -10.29 7.65
CA LEU A 24 14.89 -9.06 8.05
C LEU A 24 13.59 -9.34 8.82
N TYR A 25 12.80 -10.33 8.38
CA TYR A 25 11.56 -10.69 9.09
C TYR A 25 11.79 -11.13 10.54
N VAL A 26 12.92 -11.79 10.83
CA VAL A 26 13.25 -12.25 12.19
C VAL A 26 13.58 -11.05 13.07
N GLN A 27 14.33 -10.09 12.52
CA GLN A 27 14.66 -8.85 13.22
C GLN A 27 13.42 -8.01 13.49
N VAL A 28 12.53 -7.88 12.51
CA VAL A 28 11.25 -7.16 12.67
C VAL A 28 10.36 -7.86 13.70
N LEU A 29 10.24 -9.20 13.66
CA LEU A 29 9.46 -9.94 14.64
C LEU A 29 10.03 -9.80 16.06
N ALA A 30 11.34 -9.93 16.23
CA ALA A 30 12.00 -9.74 17.51
C ALA A 30 11.82 -8.30 18.04
N ALA A 31 11.90 -7.31 17.15
CA ALA A 31 11.63 -5.91 17.47
C ALA A 31 10.18 -5.67 17.90
N ILE A 32 9.21 -6.27 17.22
CA ILE A 32 7.79 -6.16 17.58
C ILE A 32 7.55 -6.77 18.97
N VAL A 33 8.07 -7.97 19.23
CA VAL A 33 7.92 -8.62 20.53
C VAL A 33 8.60 -7.80 21.64
N ALA A 34 9.83 -7.33 21.41
CA ALA A 34 10.55 -6.51 22.39
C ALA A 34 9.84 -5.19 22.67
N GLY A 35 9.33 -4.51 21.63
CA GLY A 35 8.58 -3.27 21.77
C GLY A 35 7.28 -3.47 22.52
N ALA A 36 6.56 -4.57 22.21
CA ALA A 36 5.32 -4.91 22.89
C ALA A 36 5.52 -5.19 24.38
N LEU A 37 6.56 -5.96 24.73
CA LEU A 37 6.91 -6.23 26.13
C LEU A 37 7.31 -4.94 26.86
N LEU A 38 8.10 -4.07 26.22
CA LEU A 38 8.53 -2.81 26.82
C LEU A 38 7.34 -1.85 27.02
N GLY A 39 6.44 -1.72 26.04
CA GLY A 39 5.22 -0.92 26.19
C GLY A 39 4.28 -1.47 27.27
N HIS A 40 4.26 -2.79 27.48
CA HIS A 40 3.43 -3.39 28.53
C HIS A 40 4.02 -3.22 29.94
N PHE A 41 5.32 -3.50 30.13
CA PHE A 41 5.95 -3.49 31.44
C PHE A 41 6.45 -2.11 31.86
N VAL A 42 6.74 -1.22 30.91
CA VAL A 42 7.22 0.15 31.16
C VAL A 42 6.45 1.15 30.26
N PRO A 43 5.14 1.38 30.51
CA PRO A 43 4.27 2.13 29.60
C PRO A 43 4.74 3.54 29.25
N ASP A 44 5.21 4.31 30.24
CA ASP A 44 5.72 5.68 30.03
C ASP A 44 6.91 5.70 29.05
N LEU A 45 7.81 4.72 29.19
CA LEU A 45 8.93 4.57 28.26
C LEU A 45 8.41 4.15 26.89
N GLY A 46 7.48 3.20 26.81
CA GLY A 46 6.84 2.77 25.57
C GLY A 46 6.22 3.93 24.80
N ALA A 47 5.40 4.75 25.46
CA ALA A 47 4.78 5.95 24.90
C ALA A 47 5.84 6.94 24.37
N SER A 48 6.94 7.14 25.10
CA SER A 48 8.03 8.03 24.69
C SER A 48 8.80 7.59 23.44
N LEU A 49 8.65 6.34 22.99
CA LEU A 49 9.34 5.80 21.80
C LEU A 49 8.62 6.09 20.48
N LYS A 50 7.47 6.79 20.51
CA LYS A 50 6.75 7.27 19.32
C LYS A 50 7.67 7.90 18.25
N PRO A 51 8.67 8.74 18.58
CA PRO A 51 9.54 9.35 17.59
C PRO A 51 10.31 8.36 16.73
N LEU A 52 10.62 7.15 17.23
CA LEU A 52 11.31 6.12 16.43
C LEU A 52 10.40 5.58 15.32
N GLY A 53 9.13 5.33 15.63
CA GLY A 53 8.12 4.90 14.66
C GLY A 53 7.86 5.99 13.62
N ASP A 54 7.64 7.23 14.08
CA ASP A 54 7.38 8.38 13.21
C ASP A 54 8.58 8.69 12.29
N ALA A 55 9.81 8.63 12.82
CA ALA A 55 11.01 8.85 12.03
C ALA A 55 11.15 7.80 10.91
N PHE A 56 10.88 6.53 11.20
CA PHE A 56 10.92 5.49 10.19
C PHE A 56 9.83 5.69 9.12
N ILE A 57 8.60 6.00 9.52
CA ILE A 57 7.50 6.27 8.58
C ILE A 57 7.86 7.46 7.69
N ASN A 58 8.42 8.54 8.24
CA ASN A 58 8.82 9.71 7.47
C ASN A 58 9.96 9.41 6.49
N LEU A 59 10.94 8.59 6.88
CA LEU A 59 12.00 8.13 5.97
C LEU A 59 11.43 7.35 4.79
N VAL A 60 10.43 6.50 5.01
CA VAL A 60 9.78 5.78 3.90
C VAL A 60 8.93 6.72 3.07
N LYS A 61 8.10 7.59 3.68
CA LYS A 61 7.29 8.58 2.95
C LYS A 61 8.13 9.43 1.99
N MET A 62 9.33 9.84 2.41
CA MET A 62 10.28 10.58 1.57
C MET A 62 10.63 9.86 0.27
N ILE A 63 10.74 8.51 0.26
CA ILE A 63 11.15 7.74 -0.91
C ILE A 63 9.97 7.33 -1.81
N ILE A 64 8.73 7.36 -1.31
CA ILE A 64 7.54 6.90 -2.04
C ILE A 64 7.33 7.69 -3.34
N ALA A 65 7.34 9.02 -3.30
CA ALA A 65 7.07 9.84 -4.48
C ALA A 65 8.10 9.62 -5.61
N PRO A 66 9.43 9.64 -5.34
CA PRO A 66 10.43 9.26 -6.34
C PRO A 66 10.25 7.85 -6.91
N VAL A 67 9.96 6.85 -6.07
CA VAL A 67 9.76 5.46 -6.51
C VAL A 67 8.57 5.34 -7.46
N ILE A 68 7.44 5.94 -7.09
CA ILE A 68 6.22 5.93 -7.92
C ILE A 68 6.50 6.62 -9.25
N PHE A 69 7.04 7.84 -9.21
CA PHE A 69 7.32 8.61 -10.42
C PHE A 69 8.22 7.85 -11.38
N LEU A 70 9.38 7.37 -10.91
CA LEU A 70 10.35 6.66 -11.74
C LEU A 70 9.78 5.36 -12.28
N THR A 71 9.06 4.58 -11.47
CA THR A 71 8.50 3.31 -11.90
C THR A 71 7.41 3.50 -12.95
N VAL A 72 6.50 4.44 -12.74
CA VAL A 72 5.39 4.73 -13.67
C VAL A 72 5.92 5.33 -14.97
N VAL A 73 6.79 6.34 -14.89
CA VAL A 73 7.33 7.01 -16.08
C VAL A 73 8.11 6.03 -16.95
N THR A 74 9.05 5.29 -16.35
CA THR A 74 9.87 4.33 -17.10
C THR A 74 9.06 3.13 -17.56
N GLY A 75 8.03 2.73 -16.80
CA GLY A 75 7.07 1.72 -17.22
C GLY A 75 6.33 2.14 -18.48
N ILE A 76 5.56 3.22 -18.42
CA ILE A 76 4.72 3.71 -19.54
C ILE A 76 5.58 4.02 -20.76
N ALA A 77 6.70 4.74 -20.58
CA ALA A 77 7.55 5.12 -21.70
C ALA A 77 8.13 3.89 -22.42
N SER A 78 8.31 2.75 -21.74
CA SER A 78 8.81 1.52 -22.33
C SER A 78 7.75 0.72 -23.10
N MET A 79 6.49 1.17 -23.14
CA MET A 79 5.42 0.51 -23.89
C MET A 79 5.40 0.98 -25.34
N LYS A 80 5.23 0.02 -26.27
CA LYS A 80 5.00 0.31 -27.69
C LYS A 80 3.56 0.71 -27.99
N ASP A 81 2.61 0.30 -27.13
CA ASP A 81 1.18 0.50 -27.32
C ASP A 81 0.58 1.30 -26.15
N MET A 82 0.11 2.52 -26.44
CA MET A 82 -0.51 3.41 -25.47
C MET A 82 -1.95 3.02 -25.13
N THR A 83 -2.64 2.24 -25.98
CA THR A 83 -3.99 1.75 -25.68
C THR A 83 -3.99 0.80 -24.48
N ALA A 84 -2.90 0.05 -24.31
CA ALA A 84 -2.69 -0.85 -23.19
C ALA A 84 -2.62 -0.12 -21.83
N VAL A 85 -2.09 1.12 -21.77
CA VAL A 85 -2.05 1.91 -20.52
C VAL A 85 -3.46 2.21 -20.02
N GLY A 86 -4.33 2.68 -20.92
CA GLY A 86 -5.74 2.95 -20.60
C GLY A 86 -6.50 1.69 -20.20
N SER A 87 -6.26 0.56 -20.87
CA SER A 87 -6.85 -0.73 -20.51
C SER A 87 -6.49 -1.16 -19.09
N VAL A 88 -5.20 -1.09 -18.72
CA VAL A 88 -4.72 -1.43 -17.36
C VAL A 88 -5.43 -0.56 -16.32
N ALA A 89 -5.50 0.76 -16.54
CA ALA A 89 -6.13 1.70 -15.62
C ALA A 89 -7.62 1.38 -15.40
N VAL A 90 -8.36 1.18 -16.48
CA VAL A 90 -9.81 0.90 -16.41
C VAL A 90 -10.08 -0.45 -15.73
N LYS A 91 -9.33 -1.51 -16.08
CA LYS A 91 -9.48 -2.82 -15.42
C LYS A 91 -9.12 -2.77 -13.94
N ALA A 92 -8.10 -2.00 -13.57
CA ALA A 92 -7.72 -1.78 -12.18
C ALA A 92 -8.83 -1.05 -11.40
N LEU A 93 -9.34 0.07 -11.94
CA LEU A 93 -10.45 0.81 -11.30
C LEU A 93 -11.71 -0.06 -11.17
N ALA A 94 -12.06 -0.83 -12.20
CA ALA A 94 -13.19 -1.75 -12.14
C ALA A 94 -13.00 -2.82 -11.04
N TYR A 95 -11.80 -3.39 -10.93
CA TYR A 95 -11.44 -4.30 -9.83
C TYR A 95 -11.62 -3.61 -8.47
N PHE A 96 -11.04 -2.42 -8.30
CA PHE A 96 -11.07 -1.69 -7.03
C PHE A 96 -12.50 -1.34 -6.60
N MET A 97 -13.33 -0.88 -7.54
CA MET A 97 -14.74 -0.58 -7.28
C MET A 97 -15.50 -1.81 -6.81
N PHE A 98 -15.29 -2.96 -7.48
CA PHE A 98 -15.96 -4.20 -7.13
C PHE A 98 -15.56 -4.70 -5.74
N PHE A 99 -14.25 -4.85 -5.47
CA PHE A 99 -13.78 -5.42 -4.20
C PHE A 99 -13.98 -4.48 -3.01
N SER A 100 -13.87 -3.17 -3.22
CA SER A 100 -14.23 -2.18 -2.19
C SER A 100 -15.71 -2.25 -1.81
N THR A 101 -16.59 -2.35 -2.80
CA THR A 101 -18.03 -2.48 -2.54
C THR A 101 -18.35 -3.80 -1.84
N LEU A 102 -17.71 -4.89 -2.27
CA LEU A 102 -17.85 -6.19 -1.64
C LEU A 102 -17.36 -6.18 -0.18
N ALA A 103 -16.25 -5.51 0.10
CA ALA A 103 -15.71 -5.30 1.44
C ALA A 103 -16.69 -4.53 2.36
N LEU A 104 -17.30 -3.46 1.85
CA LEU A 104 -18.36 -2.72 2.57
C LEU A 104 -19.56 -3.64 2.88
N ILE A 105 -20.04 -4.38 1.90
CA ILE A 105 -21.18 -5.29 2.06
C ILE A 105 -20.88 -6.38 3.09
N ILE A 106 -19.69 -6.99 3.04
CA ILE A 106 -19.28 -8.01 4.01
C ILE A 106 -19.20 -7.44 5.42
N GLY A 107 -18.58 -6.27 5.59
CA GLY A 107 -18.52 -5.61 6.89
C GLY A 107 -19.91 -5.30 7.44
N LEU A 108 -20.82 -4.81 6.59
CA LEU A 108 -22.22 -4.56 6.94
C LEU A 108 -22.95 -5.85 7.37
N ILE A 109 -22.82 -6.94 6.59
CA ILE A 109 -23.45 -8.23 6.93
C ILE A 109 -22.95 -8.74 8.27
N VAL A 110 -21.63 -8.76 8.48
CA VAL A 110 -21.06 -9.26 9.73
C VAL A 110 -21.48 -8.40 10.92
N ALA A 111 -21.51 -7.08 10.77
CA ALA A 111 -21.95 -6.16 11.82
C ALA A 111 -23.41 -6.41 12.24
N ASN A 112 -24.31 -6.71 11.29
CA ASN A 112 -25.70 -7.05 11.59
C ASN A 112 -25.87 -8.44 12.22
N VAL A 113 -25.01 -9.41 11.86
CA VAL A 113 -25.12 -10.79 12.37
C VAL A 113 -24.49 -10.94 13.75
N VAL A 114 -23.29 -10.36 13.96
CA VAL A 114 -22.54 -10.50 15.21
C VAL A 114 -22.97 -9.46 16.24
N GLN A 115 -23.42 -8.29 15.78
CA GLN A 115 -23.86 -7.17 16.61
C GLN A 115 -22.88 -6.80 17.74
N PRO A 116 -21.61 -6.48 17.41
CA PRO A 116 -20.57 -6.30 18.42
C PRO A 116 -20.79 -5.13 19.38
N GLY A 117 -21.71 -4.20 19.06
CA GLY A 117 -22.06 -3.06 19.93
C GLY A 117 -23.32 -3.27 20.77
N ALA A 118 -24.07 -4.37 20.57
CA ALA A 118 -25.32 -4.57 21.27
C ALA A 118 -25.12 -4.79 22.78
N GLY A 119 -25.97 -4.16 23.60
CA GLY A 119 -25.95 -4.30 25.07
C GLY A 119 -24.92 -3.44 25.79
N LEU A 120 -24.28 -2.48 25.11
CA LEU A 120 -23.43 -1.47 25.74
C LEU A 120 -24.23 -0.30 26.33
N ASP A 121 -25.42 -0.02 25.77
CA ASP A 121 -26.40 0.99 26.24
C ASP A 121 -25.77 2.33 26.66
N ILE A 122 -24.88 2.85 25.80
CA ILE A 122 -24.13 4.07 26.07
C ILE A 122 -24.99 5.29 25.78
N ASP A 123 -25.12 6.18 26.76
CA ASP A 123 -25.78 7.47 26.59
C ASP A 123 -24.94 8.41 25.70
N PRO A 124 -25.44 8.83 24.51
CA PRO A 124 -24.73 9.76 23.63
C PRO A 124 -24.35 11.09 24.27
N ALA A 125 -25.05 11.52 25.32
CA ALA A 125 -24.76 12.77 26.03
C ALA A 125 -23.44 12.72 26.82
N THR A 126 -22.95 11.51 27.13
CA THR A 126 -21.70 11.30 27.89
C THR A 126 -20.45 11.28 27.00
N LEU A 127 -20.62 11.30 25.68
CA LEU A 127 -19.54 11.19 24.70
C LEU A 127 -18.80 12.52 24.51
N ASP A 128 -17.47 12.46 24.58
CA ASP A 128 -16.60 13.62 24.37
C ASP A 128 -16.52 14.02 22.89
N ARG A 129 -17.28 15.04 22.51
CA ARG A 129 -17.26 15.62 21.16
C ARG A 129 -15.95 16.32 20.83
N SER A 130 -15.22 16.83 21.81
CA SER A 130 -14.00 17.62 21.57
C SER A 130 -12.88 16.76 20.98
N SER A 131 -12.79 15.49 21.41
CA SER A 131 -11.82 14.52 20.91
C SER A 131 -11.98 14.15 19.42
N VAL A 132 -13.16 14.41 18.83
CA VAL A 132 -13.49 14.01 17.45
C VAL A 132 -13.83 15.18 16.52
N ALA A 133 -13.94 16.41 17.05
CA ALA A 133 -14.32 17.59 16.28
C ALA A 133 -13.40 17.85 15.07
N ALA A 134 -12.08 17.73 15.25
CA ALA A 134 -11.10 17.94 14.19
C ALA A 134 -11.30 17.00 12.98
N TYR A 135 -11.76 15.76 13.23
CA TYR A 135 -12.04 14.80 12.17
C TYR A 135 -13.33 15.14 11.42
N ALA A 136 -14.35 15.64 12.12
CA ALA A 136 -15.61 16.06 11.53
C ALA A 136 -15.44 17.31 10.65
N ASP A 137 -14.66 18.29 11.11
CA ASP A 137 -14.37 19.51 10.34
C ASP A 137 -13.61 19.17 9.04
N THR A 138 -12.58 18.33 9.14
CA THR A 138 -11.80 17.86 7.97
C THR A 138 -12.69 17.09 6.98
N ALA A 139 -13.66 16.33 7.46
CA ALA A 139 -14.59 15.59 6.62
C ALA A 139 -15.51 16.53 5.81
N HIS A 140 -15.96 17.65 6.39
CA HIS A 140 -16.82 18.62 5.71
C HIS A 140 -16.14 19.33 4.54
N GLU A 141 -14.80 19.41 4.54
CA GLU A 141 -14.02 20.03 3.46
C GLU A 141 -13.86 19.12 2.23
N GLN A 142 -14.15 17.82 2.35
CA GLN A 142 -13.97 16.85 1.26
C GLN A 142 -15.17 16.81 0.32
N THR A 143 -15.15 17.67 -0.70
CA THR A 143 -16.09 17.61 -1.83
C THR A 143 -15.53 16.76 -2.98
N LEU A 144 -16.41 16.15 -3.78
CA LEU A 144 -15.98 15.40 -4.97
C LEU A 144 -15.24 16.30 -5.98
N SER A 145 -15.72 17.54 -6.16
CA SER A 145 -15.04 18.53 -7.01
C SER A 145 -13.69 18.93 -6.45
N GLY A 146 -13.60 19.16 -5.13
CA GLY A 146 -12.34 19.44 -4.43
C GLY A 146 -11.34 18.30 -4.59
N PHE A 147 -11.78 17.06 -4.43
CA PHE A 147 -10.95 15.88 -4.66
C PHE A 147 -10.41 15.81 -6.09
N LEU A 148 -11.27 15.96 -7.10
CA LEU A 148 -10.84 15.90 -8.50
C LEU A 148 -9.84 17.02 -8.85
N LEU A 149 -10.06 18.22 -8.33
CA LEU A 149 -9.13 19.34 -8.51
C LEU A 149 -7.81 19.13 -7.73
N ALA A 150 -7.85 18.49 -6.56
CA ALA A 150 -6.67 18.20 -5.75
C ALA A 150 -5.71 17.17 -6.37
N ILE A 151 -6.17 16.37 -7.35
CA ILE A 151 -5.32 15.49 -8.15
C ILE A 151 -4.36 16.29 -9.04
N ILE A 152 -4.74 17.52 -9.42
CA ILE A 152 -3.91 18.40 -10.25
C ILE A 152 -2.96 19.19 -9.32
N PRO A 153 -1.64 18.95 -9.38
CA PRO A 153 -0.68 19.67 -8.56
C PRO A 153 -0.55 21.13 -9.00
N THR A 154 -0.13 22.01 -8.09
CA THR A 154 0.06 23.45 -8.37
C THR A 154 1.14 23.70 -9.42
N THR A 155 2.19 22.86 -9.40
CA THR A 155 3.28 22.83 -10.39
C THR A 155 3.69 21.39 -10.70
N LEU A 156 4.36 21.17 -11.84
CA LEU A 156 4.85 19.84 -12.22
C LEU A 156 5.71 19.17 -11.12
N PHE A 157 6.56 19.95 -10.46
CA PHE A 157 7.48 19.44 -9.44
C PHE A 157 6.87 19.37 -8.04
N SER A 158 5.83 20.18 -7.76
CA SER A 158 5.15 20.14 -6.45
C SER A 158 4.56 18.77 -6.13
N ALA A 159 4.12 18.01 -7.14
CA ALA A 159 3.67 16.63 -6.96
C ALA A 159 4.71 15.75 -6.24
N LEU A 160 6.00 15.97 -6.50
CA LEU A 160 7.09 15.20 -5.88
C LEU A 160 7.43 15.67 -4.46
N THR A 161 7.00 16.87 -4.06
CA THR A 161 7.35 17.48 -2.77
C THR A 161 6.20 17.58 -1.79
N GLU A 162 4.95 17.61 -2.26
CA GLU A 162 3.74 17.75 -1.43
C GLU A 162 3.27 16.43 -0.82
N GLY A 163 3.82 15.28 -1.27
CA GLY A 163 3.55 13.97 -0.68
C GLY A 163 2.21 13.33 -1.09
N ASN A 164 1.47 13.92 -2.04
CA ASN A 164 0.23 13.35 -2.55
C ASN A 164 0.49 12.30 -3.64
N ILE A 165 0.20 11.03 -3.33
CA ILE A 165 0.41 9.89 -4.23
C ILE A 165 -0.31 10.05 -5.58
N LEU A 166 -1.54 10.58 -5.58
CA LEU A 166 -2.32 10.74 -6.81
C LEU A 166 -1.77 11.84 -7.73
N GLN A 167 -1.27 12.93 -7.15
CA GLN A 167 -0.58 13.97 -7.92
C GLN A 167 0.69 13.43 -8.56
N VAL A 168 1.50 12.68 -7.79
CA VAL A 168 2.71 12.01 -8.33
C VAL A 168 2.33 11.09 -9.48
N LEU A 169 1.27 10.29 -9.31
CA LEU A 169 0.78 9.38 -10.32
C LEU A 169 0.34 10.10 -11.60
N LEU A 170 -0.46 11.17 -11.49
CA LEU A 170 -0.90 11.97 -12.63
C LEU A 170 0.30 12.51 -13.41
N VAL A 171 1.22 13.17 -12.72
CA VAL A 171 2.43 13.75 -13.33
C VAL A 171 3.29 12.66 -13.97
N ALA A 172 3.43 11.50 -13.33
CA ALA A 172 4.21 10.39 -13.84
C ALA A 172 3.58 9.77 -15.11
N ILE A 173 2.25 9.66 -15.16
CA ILE A 173 1.52 9.19 -16.36
C ILE A 173 1.73 10.16 -17.52
N LEU A 174 1.52 11.46 -17.30
CA LEU A 174 1.70 12.49 -18.32
C LEU A 174 3.14 12.53 -18.83
N ALA A 175 4.12 12.48 -17.93
CA ALA A 175 5.54 12.44 -18.29
C ALA A 175 5.91 11.15 -19.06
N GLY A 176 5.39 9.99 -18.66
CA GLY A 176 5.60 8.72 -19.35
C GLY A 176 5.05 8.74 -20.78
N VAL A 177 3.83 9.25 -20.96
CA VAL A 177 3.20 9.41 -22.29
C VAL A 177 3.99 10.40 -23.14
N ALA A 178 4.39 11.55 -22.60
CA ALA A 178 5.17 12.55 -23.31
C ALA A 178 6.55 12.01 -23.74
N LEU A 179 7.23 11.26 -22.87
CA LEU A 179 8.48 10.59 -23.22
C LEU A 179 8.28 9.58 -24.34
N SER A 180 7.25 8.75 -24.26
CA SER A 180 6.91 7.79 -25.33
C SER A 180 6.65 8.48 -26.67
N ALA A 181 5.90 9.59 -26.66
CA ALA A 181 5.52 10.32 -27.87
C ALA A 181 6.69 11.09 -28.53
N THR A 182 7.76 11.36 -27.79
CA THR A 182 8.92 12.14 -28.27
C THR A 182 10.12 11.27 -28.67
N ARG A 183 9.98 9.94 -28.60
CA ARG A 183 11.04 9.02 -29.03
C ARG A 183 11.30 9.09 -30.54
N PRO A 184 12.55 8.87 -30.99
CA PRO A 184 13.73 8.46 -30.19
C PRO A 184 14.49 9.63 -29.52
N LYS A 185 14.09 10.89 -29.74
CA LYS A 185 14.83 12.07 -29.23
C LYS A 185 14.96 12.09 -27.70
N SER A 186 14.04 11.44 -26.99
CA SER A 186 13.98 11.35 -25.53
C SER A 186 14.61 10.08 -24.95
N ASP A 187 15.26 9.23 -25.74
CA ASP A 187 15.82 7.95 -25.27
C ASP A 187 16.90 8.13 -24.18
N LEU A 188 17.73 9.17 -24.30
CA LEU A 188 18.71 9.52 -23.26
C LEU A 188 18.02 9.85 -21.92
N VAL A 189 16.87 10.53 -21.97
CA VAL A 189 16.13 10.88 -20.75
C VAL A 189 15.57 9.62 -20.11
N LEU A 190 15.00 8.70 -20.91
CA LEU A 190 14.55 7.41 -20.40
C LEU A 190 15.70 6.64 -19.71
N ASP A 191 16.88 6.62 -20.32
CA ASP A 191 18.06 5.93 -19.78
C ASP A 191 18.46 6.45 -18.41
N VAL A 192 18.53 7.76 -18.29
CA VAL A 192 18.83 8.43 -17.02
C VAL A 192 17.77 8.08 -15.97
N LEU A 193 16.48 8.14 -16.32
CA LEU A 193 15.40 7.79 -15.39
C LEU A 193 15.41 6.31 -14.99
N THR A 194 15.76 5.42 -15.91
CA THR A 194 15.86 3.98 -15.64
C THR A 194 17.02 3.69 -14.70
N SER A 195 18.19 4.29 -14.94
CA SER A 195 19.36 4.17 -14.07
C SER A 195 19.09 4.78 -12.68
N LEU A 196 18.41 5.93 -12.63
CA LEU A 196 18.02 6.57 -11.38
C LEU A 196 17.04 5.70 -10.59
N ASN A 197 16.13 4.99 -11.26
CA ASN A 197 15.22 4.05 -10.62
C ASN A 197 15.98 2.97 -9.84
N GLU A 198 17.04 2.39 -10.42
CA GLU A 198 17.87 1.40 -9.73
C GLU A 198 18.55 1.98 -8.49
N VAL A 199 19.05 3.22 -8.57
CA VAL A 199 19.65 3.92 -7.42
C VAL A 199 18.60 4.15 -6.32
N VAL A 200 17.39 4.57 -6.68
CA VAL A 200 16.30 4.79 -5.73
C VAL A 200 15.88 3.49 -5.06
N PHE A 201 15.74 2.38 -5.80
CA PHE A 201 15.49 1.07 -5.20
C PHE A 201 16.65 0.65 -4.28
N LYS A 202 17.91 0.96 -4.62
CA LYS A 202 19.03 0.71 -3.70
C LYS A 202 18.88 1.48 -2.39
N LEU A 203 18.40 2.73 -2.42
CA LEU A 203 18.09 3.50 -1.22
C LEU A 203 16.96 2.86 -0.42
N VAL A 204 15.88 2.40 -1.08
CA VAL A 204 14.80 1.65 -0.42
C VAL A 204 15.37 0.47 0.37
N HIS A 205 16.24 -0.34 -0.23
CA HIS A 205 16.89 -1.47 0.47
C HIS A 205 17.73 -1.04 1.67
N MET A 206 18.37 0.14 1.62
CA MET A 206 19.13 0.67 2.76
C MET A 206 18.19 1.09 3.88
N LEU A 207 17.11 1.80 3.56
CA LEU A 207 16.09 2.25 4.51
C LEU A 207 15.36 1.07 5.17
N MET A 208 15.05 0.02 4.41
CA MET A 208 14.40 -1.18 4.95
C MET A 208 15.23 -1.90 6.01
N LYS A 209 16.55 -1.69 6.10
CA LYS A 209 17.36 -2.20 7.22
C LYS A 209 17.02 -1.55 8.56
N LEU A 210 16.42 -0.37 8.54
CA LEU A 210 15.96 0.35 9.74
C LEU A 210 14.54 -0.05 10.15
N ALA A 211 13.85 -0.88 9.35
CA ALA A 211 12.49 -1.36 9.63
C ALA A 211 12.31 -1.95 11.04
N PRO A 212 13.24 -2.74 11.59
CA PRO A 212 13.09 -3.27 12.95
C PRO A 212 13.01 -2.16 14.01
N ILE A 213 13.78 -1.08 13.85
CA ILE A 213 13.79 0.05 14.80
C ILE A 213 12.45 0.80 14.75
N GLY A 214 11.93 1.04 13.55
CA GLY A 214 10.63 1.67 13.36
C GLY A 214 9.48 0.83 13.95
N ALA A 215 9.46 -0.47 13.65
CA ALA A 215 8.46 -1.40 14.17
C ALA A 215 8.51 -1.51 15.70
N PHE A 216 9.71 -1.57 16.30
CA PHE A 216 9.90 -1.56 17.76
C PHE A 216 9.28 -0.32 18.40
N GLY A 217 9.63 0.88 17.92
CA GLY A 217 9.12 2.12 18.49
C GLY A 217 7.62 2.29 18.33
N ALA A 218 7.08 1.94 17.16
CA ALA A 218 5.66 2.09 16.87
C ALA A 218 4.77 1.13 17.69
N ILE A 219 5.17 -0.13 17.88
CA ILE A 219 4.40 -1.06 18.72
C ILE A 219 4.57 -0.74 20.21
N ALA A 220 5.77 -0.31 20.64
CA ALA A 220 6.01 0.11 22.03
C ALA A 220 5.14 1.32 22.40
N PHE A 221 5.05 2.31 21.51
CA PHE A 221 4.12 3.43 21.65
C PHE A 221 2.68 2.96 21.72
N THR A 222 2.27 2.08 20.80
CA THR A 222 0.89 1.61 20.73
C THR A 222 0.46 0.90 22.02
N ILE A 223 1.31 0.02 22.57
CA ILE A 223 0.99 -0.67 23.82
C ILE A 223 1.16 0.25 25.04
N GLY A 224 2.16 1.13 25.06
CA GLY A 224 2.43 2.03 26.18
C GLY A 224 1.38 3.12 26.36
N GLU A 225 0.91 3.72 25.26
CA GLU A 225 -0.08 4.81 25.28
C GLU A 225 -1.51 4.28 25.48
N PHE A 226 -1.90 3.25 24.71
CA PHE A 226 -3.30 2.80 24.68
C PHE A 226 -3.59 1.62 25.61
N GLY A 227 -2.54 0.92 26.07
CA GLY A 227 -2.66 -0.23 26.98
C GLY A 227 -3.37 -1.44 26.36
N ILE A 228 -3.25 -2.59 27.03
CA ILE A 228 -3.99 -3.80 26.65
C ILE A 228 -5.44 -3.77 27.21
N GLY A 229 -5.69 -2.98 28.26
CA GLY A 229 -7.01 -2.86 28.87
C GLY A 229 -8.08 -2.28 27.93
N SER A 230 -7.70 -1.34 27.04
CA SER A 230 -8.60 -0.77 26.04
C SER A 230 -9.09 -1.81 25.03
N LEU A 231 -8.24 -2.78 24.67
CA LEU A 231 -8.61 -3.93 23.83
C LEU A 231 -9.66 -4.82 24.51
N VAL A 232 -9.63 -4.95 25.83
CA VAL A 232 -10.59 -5.81 26.56
C VAL A 232 -11.99 -5.21 26.52
N SER A 233 -12.11 -3.89 26.74
CA SER A 233 -13.40 -3.18 26.75
C SER A 233 -14.13 -3.24 25.42
N LEU A 234 -13.41 -3.44 24.31
CA LEU A 234 -13.97 -3.52 22.95
C LEU A 234 -13.51 -4.78 22.21
N ALA A 235 -13.18 -5.83 22.96
CA ALA A 235 -12.64 -7.07 22.40
C ALA A 235 -13.58 -7.70 21.37
N ALA A 236 -14.89 -7.57 21.58
CA ALA A 236 -15.91 -8.03 20.65
C ALA A 236 -15.79 -7.34 19.28
N LEU A 237 -15.67 -6.01 19.23
CA LEU A 237 -15.49 -5.27 17.99
C LEU A 237 -14.16 -5.62 17.31
N VAL A 238 -13.06 -5.58 18.07
CA VAL A 238 -11.72 -5.87 17.54
C VAL A 238 -11.65 -7.29 16.99
N GLY A 239 -12.12 -8.27 17.75
CA GLY A 239 -12.17 -9.68 17.34
C GLY A 239 -13.04 -9.89 16.10
N THR A 240 -14.21 -9.26 16.04
CA THR A 240 -15.10 -9.30 14.87
C THR A 240 -14.42 -8.73 13.64
N PHE A 241 -13.75 -7.59 13.76
CA PHE A 241 -13.05 -6.95 12.65
C PHE A 241 -11.88 -7.80 12.14
N TYR A 242 -11.04 -8.33 13.05
CA TYR A 242 -9.92 -9.21 12.69
C TYR A 242 -10.39 -10.49 12.01
N LEU A 243 -11.44 -11.13 12.55
CA LEU A 243 -12.02 -12.32 11.95
C LEU A 243 -12.60 -12.03 10.57
N THR A 244 -13.33 -10.93 10.42
CA THR A 244 -13.91 -10.52 9.13
C THR A 244 -12.84 -10.27 8.08
N SER A 245 -11.78 -9.53 8.43
CA SER A 245 -10.64 -9.26 7.55
C SER A 245 -9.90 -10.54 7.17
N LEU A 246 -9.68 -11.46 8.12
CA LEU A 246 -9.08 -12.77 7.85
C LEU A 246 -9.94 -13.59 6.89
N LEU A 247 -11.25 -13.65 7.12
CA LEU A 247 -12.19 -14.36 6.24
C LEU A 247 -12.26 -13.71 4.86
N PHE A 248 -12.21 -12.39 4.77
CA PHE A 248 -12.13 -11.68 3.49
C PHE A 248 -10.86 -12.07 2.72
N ILE A 249 -9.69 -12.07 3.37
CA ILE A 249 -8.43 -12.49 2.74
C ILE A 249 -8.49 -13.96 2.31
N VAL A 250 -8.92 -14.86 3.18
CA VAL A 250 -8.87 -16.31 2.91
C VAL A 250 -9.95 -16.76 1.93
N LEU A 251 -11.18 -16.24 2.06
CA LEU A 251 -12.32 -16.67 1.26
C LEU A 251 -12.46 -15.84 0.00
N VAL A 252 -12.53 -14.51 0.11
CA VAL A 252 -12.76 -13.63 -1.06
C VAL A 252 -11.48 -13.54 -1.89
N LEU A 253 -10.40 -13.00 -1.33
CA LEU A 253 -9.14 -12.88 -2.06
C LEU A 253 -8.52 -14.25 -2.37
N GLY A 254 -8.72 -15.26 -1.51
CA GLY A 254 -8.29 -16.63 -1.76
C GLY A 254 -9.02 -17.30 -2.92
N THR A 255 -10.33 -17.07 -3.08
CA THR A 255 -11.08 -17.54 -4.25
C THR A 255 -10.55 -16.87 -5.52
N VAL A 256 -10.36 -15.55 -5.50
CA VAL A 256 -9.80 -14.80 -6.63
C VAL A 256 -8.40 -15.30 -6.99
N ALA A 257 -7.53 -15.48 -5.99
CA ALA A 257 -6.19 -16.02 -6.19
C ALA A 257 -6.23 -17.39 -6.87
N ARG A 258 -7.12 -18.29 -6.40
CA ARG A 258 -7.30 -19.63 -6.99
C ARG A 258 -7.77 -19.57 -8.44
N LEU A 259 -8.72 -18.69 -8.77
CA LEU A 259 -9.19 -18.47 -10.14
C LEU A 259 -8.10 -17.84 -11.03
N THR A 260 -7.22 -17.02 -10.44
CA THR A 260 -6.07 -16.43 -11.12
C THR A 260 -4.91 -17.44 -11.27
N GLY A 261 -4.90 -18.53 -10.50
CA GLY A 261 -3.95 -19.64 -10.63
C GLY A 261 -2.78 -19.59 -9.64
N PHE A 262 -2.95 -18.93 -8.49
CA PHE A 262 -1.98 -18.93 -7.40
C PHE A 262 -2.65 -19.12 -6.03
N SER A 263 -1.85 -19.36 -4.99
CA SER A 263 -2.37 -19.55 -3.62
C SER A 263 -2.21 -18.28 -2.81
N ILE A 264 -3.29 -17.85 -2.14
CA ILE A 264 -3.25 -16.70 -1.23
C ILE A 264 -2.26 -16.93 -0.07
N PHE A 265 -2.19 -18.16 0.46
CA PHE A 265 -1.24 -18.50 1.51
C PHE A 265 0.21 -18.47 1.02
N ALA A 266 0.45 -18.81 -0.25
CA ALA A 266 1.77 -18.68 -0.85
C ALA A 266 2.15 -17.20 -1.03
N LEU A 267 1.20 -16.35 -1.42
CA LEU A 267 1.40 -14.90 -1.53
C LEU A 267 1.72 -14.28 -0.16
N VAL A 268 0.96 -14.63 0.88
CA VAL A 268 1.21 -14.18 2.26
C VAL A 268 2.61 -14.61 2.72
N ARG A 269 3.03 -15.84 2.40
CA ARG A 269 4.39 -16.32 2.71
C ARG A 269 5.48 -15.54 1.96
N TYR A 270 5.24 -15.23 0.69
CA TYR A 270 6.15 -14.46 -0.15
C TYR A 270 6.33 -13.01 0.35
N LEU A 271 5.25 -12.42 0.88
CA LEU A 271 5.20 -11.05 1.39
C LEU A 271 5.41 -10.94 2.91
N ARG A 272 5.85 -12.00 3.59
CA ARG A 272 5.92 -12.04 5.07
C ARG A 272 6.75 -10.92 5.69
N GLU A 273 7.82 -10.49 5.01
CA GLU A 273 8.72 -9.43 5.50
C GLU A 273 7.99 -8.09 5.53
N GLU A 274 7.27 -7.78 4.45
CA GLU A 274 6.47 -6.57 4.30
C GLU A 274 5.26 -6.62 5.23
N LEU A 275 4.57 -7.75 5.35
CA LEU A 275 3.42 -7.88 6.25
C LEU A 275 3.80 -7.64 7.71
N LEU A 276 4.96 -8.14 8.15
CA LEU A 276 5.46 -7.86 9.50
C LEU A 276 5.84 -6.39 9.67
N LEU A 277 6.41 -5.76 8.64
CA LEU A 277 6.70 -4.32 8.66
C LEU A 277 5.41 -3.49 8.74
N VAL A 278 4.39 -3.84 7.94
CA VAL A 278 3.07 -3.19 7.93
C VAL A 278 2.40 -3.35 9.29
N LEU A 279 2.47 -4.54 9.88
CA LEU A 279 1.96 -4.80 11.24
C LEU A 279 2.67 -3.90 12.26
N GLY A 280 4.00 -3.91 12.29
CA GLY A 280 4.77 -3.15 13.27
C GLY A 280 4.65 -1.63 13.13
N THR A 281 4.43 -1.11 11.92
CA THR A 281 4.29 0.34 11.67
C THR A 281 2.85 0.82 11.58
N SER A 282 1.88 -0.09 11.51
CA SER A 282 0.47 0.20 11.24
C SER A 282 0.23 1.00 9.95
N SER A 283 1.14 0.89 8.97
CA SER A 283 1.05 1.63 7.71
C SER A 283 1.38 0.72 6.53
N SER A 284 0.43 0.56 5.62
CA SER A 284 0.69 -0.15 4.36
C SER A 284 1.68 0.64 3.49
N GLU A 285 1.72 1.98 3.61
CA GLU A 285 2.56 2.86 2.78
C GLU A 285 4.04 2.59 3.04
N ALA A 286 4.38 2.22 4.27
CA ALA A 286 5.74 1.88 4.69
C ALA A 286 6.34 0.70 3.89
N ALA A 287 5.50 -0.12 3.27
CA ALA A 287 5.93 -1.26 2.46
C ALA A 287 5.64 -1.11 0.96
N LEU A 288 5.12 0.05 0.52
CA LEU A 288 4.73 0.28 -0.89
C LEU A 288 5.91 0.07 -1.87
N PRO A 289 7.11 0.64 -1.63
CA PRO A 289 8.24 0.41 -2.54
C PRO A 289 8.63 -1.07 -2.64
N SER A 290 8.66 -1.78 -1.50
CA SER A 290 8.97 -3.21 -1.47
C SER A 290 7.91 -4.04 -2.20
N LEU A 291 6.63 -3.67 -2.07
CA LEU A 291 5.55 -4.32 -2.79
C LEU A 291 5.72 -4.16 -4.31
N MET A 292 6.05 -2.97 -4.79
CA MET A 292 6.28 -2.72 -6.21
C MET A 292 7.40 -3.64 -6.75
N GLU A 293 8.55 -3.65 -6.08
CA GLU A 293 9.67 -4.54 -6.45
C GLU A 293 9.27 -6.02 -6.40
N LYS A 294 8.60 -6.46 -5.34
CA LYS A 294 8.19 -7.86 -5.19
C LYS A 294 7.17 -8.29 -6.24
N MET A 295 6.29 -7.40 -6.69
CA MET A 295 5.36 -7.72 -7.77
C MET A 295 6.07 -7.82 -9.12
N GLU A 296 7.09 -6.99 -9.38
CA GLU A 296 7.97 -7.13 -10.56
C GLU A 296 8.75 -8.44 -10.52
N VAL A 297 9.36 -8.77 -9.38
CA VAL A 297 10.06 -10.04 -9.16
C VAL A 297 9.13 -11.24 -9.38
N ALA A 298 7.89 -11.15 -8.90
CA ALA A 298 6.86 -12.18 -9.08
C ALA A 298 6.34 -12.30 -10.52
N GLY A 299 6.80 -11.45 -11.44
CA GLY A 299 6.50 -11.56 -12.88
C GLY A 299 5.41 -10.61 -13.38
N CYS A 300 4.94 -9.65 -12.57
CA CYS A 300 4.06 -8.59 -13.08
C CYS A 300 4.90 -7.56 -13.83
N ARG A 301 4.50 -7.19 -15.05
CA ARG A 301 5.22 -6.15 -15.83
C ARG A 301 5.25 -4.83 -15.05
N LYS A 302 6.39 -4.14 -15.11
CA LYS A 302 6.63 -2.83 -14.48
C LYS A 302 5.53 -1.80 -14.71
N THR A 303 4.93 -1.79 -15.89
CA THR A 303 3.81 -0.90 -16.25
C THR A 303 2.57 -1.17 -15.42
N VAL A 304 2.21 -2.43 -15.23
CA VAL A 304 1.08 -2.84 -14.40
C VAL A 304 1.38 -2.55 -12.94
N VAL A 305 2.58 -2.89 -12.47
CA VAL A 305 2.98 -2.60 -11.09
C VAL A 305 2.93 -1.11 -10.79
N GLY A 306 3.58 -0.30 -11.63
CA GLY A 306 3.63 1.16 -11.49
C GLY A 306 2.25 1.80 -11.49
N LEU A 307 1.30 1.29 -12.27
CA LEU A 307 -0.04 1.86 -12.33
C LEU A 307 -0.96 1.32 -11.23
N VAL A 308 -1.00 0.00 -11.04
CA VAL A 308 -1.98 -0.67 -10.18
C VAL A 308 -1.64 -0.51 -8.69
N VAL A 309 -0.37 -0.64 -8.31
CA VAL A 309 0.01 -0.57 -6.88
C VAL A 309 -0.25 0.83 -6.30
N PRO A 310 0.27 1.94 -6.85
CA PRO A 310 0.03 3.27 -6.30
C PRO A 310 -1.46 3.67 -6.34
N THR A 311 -2.16 3.36 -7.43
CA THR A 311 -3.60 3.63 -7.53
C THR A 311 -4.38 2.82 -6.49
N GLY A 312 -4.01 1.56 -6.25
CA GLY A 312 -4.66 0.70 -5.24
C GLY A 312 -4.51 1.23 -3.81
N TYR A 313 -3.41 1.92 -3.49
CA TYR A 313 -3.22 2.57 -2.19
C TYR A 313 -4.15 3.77 -1.96
N SER A 314 -4.77 4.27 -3.02
CA SER A 314 -5.78 5.32 -2.97
C SER A 314 -7.20 4.76 -3.12
N PHE A 315 -7.38 3.79 -4.02
CA PHE A 315 -8.70 3.35 -4.45
C PHE A 315 -9.08 1.92 -4.01
N ASN A 316 -8.16 1.11 -3.49
CA ASN A 316 -8.43 -0.29 -3.08
C ASN A 316 -8.11 -0.51 -1.59
N LEU A 317 -8.89 0.19 -0.76
CA LEU A 317 -8.75 0.18 0.69
C LEU A 317 -9.73 -0.83 1.32
N ASP A 318 -9.64 -2.10 0.93
CA ASP A 318 -10.57 -3.16 1.33
C ASP A 318 -10.73 -3.30 2.86
N GLY A 319 -9.62 -3.31 3.60
CA GLY A 319 -9.65 -3.34 5.07
C GLY A 319 -10.28 -2.09 5.67
N THR A 320 -10.03 -0.92 5.09
CA THR A 320 -10.68 0.34 5.51
C THR A 320 -12.19 0.27 5.26
N ASN A 321 -12.63 -0.31 4.15
CA ASN A 321 -14.04 -0.49 3.82
C ASN A 321 -14.76 -1.45 4.78
N ILE A 322 -14.14 -2.58 5.12
CA ILE A 322 -14.66 -3.49 6.16
C ILE A 322 -14.78 -2.74 7.50
N TYR A 323 -13.74 -1.97 7.86
CA TYR A 323 -13.73 -1.17 9.09
C TYR A 323 -14.85 -0.13 9.13
N MET A 324 -15.07 0.63 8.05
CA MET A 324 -16.04 1.73 8.04
C MET A 324 -17.46 1.25 8.36
N THR A 325 -17.87 0.15 7.74
CA THR A 325 -19.23 -0.40 7.94
C THR A 325 -19.38 -1.07 9.30
N LEU A 326 -18.38 -1.84 9.76
CA LEU A 326 -18.38 -2.42 11.10
C LEU A 326 -18.37 -1.36 12.19
N ALA A 327 -17.51 -0.34 12.08
CA ALA A 327 -17.38 0.72 13.08
C ALA A 327 -18.65 1.57 13.15
N ALA A 328 -19.24 1.94 12.01
CA ALA A 328 -20.45 2.73 12.00
C ALA A 328 -21.65 1.98 12.60
N LEU A 329 -21.83 0.70 12.27
CA LEU A 329 -22.89 -0.13 12.87
C LEU A 329 -22.63 -0.44 14.33
N PHE A 330 -21.38 -0.66 14.71
CA PHE A 330 -21.00 -0.81 16.11
C PHE A 330 -21.39 0.43 16.92
N ILE A 331 -21.07 1.63 16.42
CA ILE A 331 -21.43 2.88 17.11
C ILE A 331 -22.94 2.97 17.26
N ALA A 332 -23.71 2.73 16.18
CA ALA A 332 -25.16 2.75 16.22
C ALA A 332 -25.72 1.77 17.27
N GLN A 333 -25.24 0.52 17.28
CA GLN A 333 -25.64 -0.50 18.24
C GLN A 333 -25.27 -0.12 19.68
N ALA A 334 -24.08 0.46 19.89
CA ALA A 334 -23.58 0.83 21.21
C ALA A 334 -24.42 1.93 21.88
N VAL A 335 -25.05 2.80 21.08
CA VAL A 335 -25.95 3.85 21.57
C VAL A 335 -27.43 3.47 21.48
N GLY A 336 -27.74 2.20 21.16
CA GLY A 336 -29.12 1.70 21.08
C GLY A 336 -29.91 2.19 19.86
N ILE A 337 -29.23 2.51 18.76
CA ILE A 337 -29.85 3.00 17.53
C ILE A 337 -29.86 1.89 16.48
N ASP A 338 -31.05 1.47 16.08
CA ASP A 338 -31.27 0.52 15.01
C ASP A 338 -31.27 1.25 13.66
N LEU A 339 -30.28 0.95 12.81
CA LEU A 339 -30.21 1.48 11.47
C LEU A 339 -31.15 0.72 10.53
N SER A 340 -32.08 1.44 9.91
CA SER A 340 -32.93 0.90 8.86
C SER A 340 -32.10 0.45 7.66
N LEU A 341 -32.63 -0.46 6.84
CA LEU A 341 -31.96 -0.92 5.63
C LEU A 341 -31.62 0.24 4.68
N GLY A 342 -32.47 1.27 4.62
CA GLY A 342 -32.22 2.48 3.82
C GLY A 342 -31.01 3.27 4.30
N GLU A 343 -30.87 3.47 5.62
CA GLU A 343 -29.70 4.14 6.21
C GLU A 343 -28.42 3.30 6.05
N GLN A 344 -28.51 1.97 6.16
CA GLN A 344 -27.38 1.08 5.90
C GLN A 344 -26.91 1.13 4.45
N ILE A 345 -27.84 1.19 3.48
CA ILE A 345 -27.50 1.38 2.07
C ILE A 345 -26.86 2.75 1.85
N ALA A 346 -27.43 3.81 2.44
CA ALA A 346 -26.87 5.16 2.34
C ALA A 346 -25.43 5.19 2.90
N LEU A 347 -25.20 4.55 4.04
CA LEU A 347 -23.89 4.39 4.66
C LEU A 347 -22.90 3.71 3.72
N VAL A 348 -23.27 2.61 3.07
CA VAL A 348 -22.41 1.93 2.09
C VAL A 348 -22.09 2.84 0.89
N LEU A 349 -23.09 3.54 0.35
CA LEU A 349 -22.90 4.43 -0.80
C LEU A 349 -21.96 5.60 -0.46
N VAL A 350 -22.16 6.22 0.70
CA VAL A 350 -21.31 7.33 1.17
C VAL A 350 -19.92 6.83 1.49
N ALA A 351 -19.77 5.73 2.25
CA ALA A 351 -18.48 5.13 2.55
C ALA A 351 -17.72 4.80 1.27
N MET A 352 -18.41 4.31 0.23
CA MET A 352 -17.78 4.01 -1.05
C MET A 352 -17.19 5.26 -1.69
N VAL A 353 -17.95 6.37 -1.76
CA VAL A 353 -17.47 7.64 -2.32
C VAL A 353 -16.36 8.25 -1.46
N SER A 354 -16.58 8.36 -0.15
CA SER A 354 -15.64 8.95 0.80
C SER A 354 -14.32 8.17 0.89
N SER A 355 -14.35 6.83 0.74
CA SER A 355 -13.14 6.00 0.69
C SER A 355 -12.20 6.37 -0.46
N LYS A 356 -12.72 6.93 -1.56
CA LYS A 356 -11.93 7.34 -2.73
C LYS A 356 -11.47 8.79 -2.62
N GLY A 357 -12.32 9.65 -2.04
CA GLY A 357 -12.06 11.08 -1.87
C GLY A 357 -10.95 11.42 -0.87
N ALA A 358 -10.67 10.54 0.10
CA ALA A 358 -9.63 10.77 1.11
C ALA A 358 -8.26 10.16 0.76
N ALA A 359 -8.05 9.77 -0.51
CA ALA A 359 -6.81 9.20 -0.97
C ALA A 359 -5.62 10.15 -0.75
N GLY A 360 -4.56 9.65 -0.10
CA GLY A 360 -3.30 10.37 0.07
C GLY A 360 -3.11 11.11 1.40
N VAL A 361 -4.05 11.00 2.35
CA VAL A 361 -3.92 11.58 3.69
C VAL A 361 -3.66 10.48 4.73
N THR A 362 -2.56 10.59 5.47
CA THR A 362 -2.30 9.63 6.54
C THR A 362 -3.27 9.78 7.70
N GLY A 363 -3.83 8.67 8.19
CA GLY A 363 -4.91 8.70 9.18
C GLY A 363 -6.31 8.91 8.57
N ALA A 364 -6.43 8.88 7.23
CA ALA A 364 -7.71 9.08 6.53
C ALA A 364 -8.81 8.12 6.99
N GLY A 365 -8.51 6.91 7.45
CA GLY A 365 -9.54 5.95 7.85
C GLY A 365 -10.53 6.46 8.91
N PHE A 366 -10.07 7.29 9.86
CA PHE A 366 -10.94 7.87 10.88
C PHE A 366 -11.68 9.12 10.36
N VAL A 367 -11.02 9.93 9.52
CA VAL A 367 -11.64 11.08 8.82
C VAL A 367 -12.77 10.61 7.90
N ILE A 368 -12.56 9.53 7.16
CA ILE A 368 -13.58 8.95 6.26
C ILE A 368 -14.76 8.41 7.07
N LEU A 369 -14.52 7.83 8.25
CA LEU A 369 -15.60 7.39 9.13
C LEU A 369 -16.45 8.58 9.60
N ALA A 370 -15.82 9.70 9.99
CA ALA A 370 -16.56 10.94 10.30
C ALA A 370 -17.41 11.41 9.12
N ALA A 371 -16.82 11.42 7.92
CA ALA A 371 -17.53 11.77 6.68
C ALA A 371 -18.69 10.82 6.36
N THR A 372 -18.58 9.56 6.75
CA THR A 372 -19.63 8.56 6.51
C THR A 372 -20.79 8.72 7.51
N LEU A 373 -20.46 8.95 8.78
CA LEU A 373 -21.46 9.13 9.84
C LEU A 373 -22.21 10.45 9.73
N SER A 374 -21.58 11.51 9.20
CA SER A 374 -22.25 12.81 9.03
C SER A 374 -23.44 12.77 8.06
N VAL A 375 -23.51 11.77 7.18
CA VAL A 375 -24.62 11.58 6.21
C VAL A 375 -25.72 10.68 6.78
N VAL A 376 -25.51 10.06 7.95
CA VAL A 376 -26.52 9.25 8.65
C VAL A 376 -26.89 9.96 9.95
N PRO A 377 -27.90 10.85 9.94
CA PRO A 377 -28.18 11.77 11.06
C PRO A 377 -28.57 11.06 12.36
N SER A 378 -29.03 9.82 12.26
CA SER A 378 -29.38 8.98 13.40
C SER A 378 -28.16 8.59 14.22
N VAL A 379 -26.96 8.47 13.65
CA VAL A 379 -25.77 8.06 14.39
C VAL A 379 -24.96 9.30 14.84
N PRO A 380 -24.77 9.51 16.15
CA PRO A 380 -23.99 10.65 16.63
C PRO A 380 -22.51 10.50 16.26
N VAL A 381 -21.93 11.51 15.61
CA VAL A 381 -20.49 11.57 15.31
C VAL A 381 -19.64 11.46 16.59
N ALA A 382 -20.17 11.94 17.72
CA ALA A 382 -19.57 11.78 19.05
C ALA A 382 -19.28 10.30 19.41
N GLY A 383 -20.04 9.36 18.84
CA GLY A 383 -19.85 7.92 19.02
C GLY A 383 -18.51 7.42 18.51
N MET A 384 -17.84 8.16 17.62
CA MET A 384 -16.47 7.86 17.22
C MET A 384 -15.49 7.87 18.40
N ALA A 385 -15.76 8.64 19.46
CA ALA A 385 -14.91 8.66 20.65
C ALA A 385 -14.80 7.27 21.30
N LEU A 386 -15.84 6.43 21.17
CA LEU A 386 -15.86 5.06 21.70
C LEU A 386 -14.76 4.20 21.12
N ILE A 387 -14.47 4.37 19.83
CA ILE A 387 -13.50 3.54 19.11
C ILE A 387 -12.14 4.22 18.95
N LEU A 388 -12.01 5.50 19.31
CA LEU A 388 -10.78 6.27 19.15
C LEU A 388 -9.59 5.58 19.85
N GLY A 389 -9.80 5.06 21.07
CA GLY A 389 -8.75 4.39 21.84
C GLY A 389 -8.28 3.06 21.25
N ILE A 390 -9.10 2.40 20.43
CA ILE A 390 -8.76 1.12 19.79
C ILE A 390 -8.51 1.24 18.28
N ASP A 391 -8.76 2.41 17.67
CA ASP A 391 -8.54 2.64 16.23
C ASP A 391 -7.11 2.35 15.83
N ARG A 392 -6.15 2.58 16.72
CA ARG A 392 -4.74 2.24 16.48
C ARG A 392 -4.55 0.75 16.17
N PHE A 393 -5.14 -0.14 16.96
CA PHE A 393 -5.06 -1.59 16.74
C PHE A 393 -5.87 -2.05 15.52
N MET A 394 -6.98 -1.37 15.22
CA MET A 394 -7.75 -1.63 14.00
C MET A 394 -7.01 -1.13 12.75
N SER A 395 -6.21 -0.07 12.87
CA SER A 395 -5.37 0.46 11.80
C SER A 395 -4.38 -0.56 11.26
N GLU A 396 -3.77 -1.37 12.13
CA GLU A 396 -2.87 -2.45 11.74
C GLU A 396 -3.55 -3.48 10.83
N CYS A 397 -4.74 -3.96 11.23
CA CYS A 397 -5.52 -4.92 10.46
C CYS A 397 -6.04 -4.34 9.14
N ARG A 398 -6.46 -3.06 9.12
CA ARG A 398 -6.78 -2.33 7.89
C ARG A 398 -5.59 -2.34 6.93
N ALA A 399 -4.41 -1.94 7.42
CA ALA A 399 -3.20 -1.83 6.62
C ALA A 399 -2.77 -3.18 6.03
N LEU A 400 -2.81 -4.25 6.83
CA LEU A 400 -2.52 -5.62 6.36
C LEU A 400 -3.45 -6.07 5.25
N THR A 401 -4.76 -5.86 5.44
CA THR A 401 -5.78 -6.28 4.47
C THR A 401 -5.65 -5.49 3.17
N ASN A 402 -5.46 -4.17 3.26
CA ASN A 402 -5.21 -3.32 2.09
C ASN A 402 -3.95 -3.74 1.34
N PHE A 403 -2.86 -4.05 2.06
CA PHE A 403 -1.60 -4.49 1.48
C PHE A 403 -1.76 -5.78 0.67
N ILE A 404 -2.42 -6.79 1.25
CA ILE A 404 -2.69 -8.06 0.57
C ILE A 404 -3.64 -7.86 -0.62
N GLY A 405 -4.70 -7.07 -0.44
CA GLY A 405 -5.65 -6.72 -1.51
C GLY A 405 -4.96 -6.11 -2.72
N ASN A 406 -4.06 -5.16 -2.50
CA ASN A 406 -3.28 -4.50 -3.56
C ASN A 406 -2.30 -5.46 -4.27
N ALA A 407 -1.66 -6.37 -3.54
CA ALA A 407 -0.83 -7.42 -4.14
C ALA A 407 -1.67 -8.36 -5.04
N VAL A 408 -2.84 -8.80 -4.57
CA VAL A 408 -3.75 -9.66 -5.35
C VAL A 408 -4.26 -8.93 -6.59
N ALA A 409 -4.69 -7.68 -6.43
CA ALA A 409 -5.18 -6.85 -7.54
C ALA A 409 -4.12 -6.70 -8.64
N THR A 410 -2.86 -6.48 -8.25
CA THR A 410 -1.74 -6.33 -9.19
C THR A 410 -1.55 -7.60 -10.02
N ILE A 411 -1.55 -8.77 -9.40
CA ILE A 411 -1.41 -10.06 -10.10
C ILE A 411 -2.61 -10.34 -11.00
N VAL A 412 -3.83 -10.04 -10.54
CA VAL A 412 -5.07 -10.25 -11.31
C VAL A 412 -5.10 -9.37 -12.55
N VAL A 413 -4.85 -8.07 -12.40
CA VAL A 413 -4.80 -7.13 -13.52
C VAL A 413 -3.67 -7.50 -14.48
N ALA A 414 -2.49 -7.87 -13.97
CA ALA A 414 -1.39 -8.36 -14.81
C ALA A 414 -1.80 -9.59 -15.64
N LYS A 415 -2.56 -10.53 -15.06
CA LYS A 415 -3.10 -11.69 -15.79
C LYS A 415 -4.09 -11.27 -16.88
N TRP A 416 -5.02 -10.36 -16.58
CA TRP A 416 -6.03 -9.86 -17.53
C TRP A 416 -5.44 -9.05 -18.68
N GLU A 417 -4.24 -8.50 -18.50
CA GLU A 417 -3.48 -7.75 -19.51
C GLU A 417 -2.45 -8.62 -20.24
N GLY A 418 -2.36 -9.92 -19.95
CA GLY A 418 -1.33 -10.79 -20.51
C GLY A 418 0.10 -10.35 -20.14
N ALA A 419 0.24 -9.59 -19.05
CA ALA A 419 1.47 -8.96 -18.58
C ALA A 419 2.03 -9.65 -17.33
N LEU A 420 1.75 -10.95 -17.17
CA LEU A 420 2.15 -11.78 -16.04
C LEU A 420 2.98 -12.97 -16.52
N ASP A 421 4.24 -13.03 -16.10
CA ASP A 421 5.08 -14.21 -16.25
C ASP A 421 4.68 -15.28 -15.22
N LYS A 422 4.00 -16.33 -15.69
CA LYS A 422 3.48 -17.42 -14.85
C LYS A 422 4.59 -18.27 -14.23
N ASN A 423 5.75 -18.39 -14.89
CA ASN A 423 6.86 -19.18 -14.37
C ASN A 423 7.51 -18.46 -13.19
N ARG A 424 7.71 -17.15 -13.33
CA ARG A 424 8.20 -16.29 -12.23
C ARG A 424 7.20 -16.25 -11.07
N LEU A 425 5.91 -16.18 -11.36
CA LEU A 425 4.88 -16.23 -10.32
C LEU A 425 4.94 -17.56 -9.57
N ALA A 426 5.00 -18.69 -10.28
CA ALA A 426 5.11 -20.01 -9.67
C ALA A 426 6.39 -20.14 -8.81
N ALA A 427 7.52 -19.64 -9.30
CA ALA A 427 8.79 -19.64 -8.57
C ALA A 427 8.72 -18.80 -7.29
N ALA A 428 8.19 -17.57 -7.37
CA ALA A 428 7.99 -16.69 -6.23
C ALA A 428 7.04 -17.30 -5.18
N MET A 429 5.91 -17.86 -5.60
CA MET A 429 4.95 -18.55 -4.72
C MET A 429 5.53 -19.86 -4.12
N GLY A 430 6.46 -20.49 -4.84
CA GLY A 430 7.22 -21.66 -4.41
C GLY A 430 8.32 -21.34 -3.39
N GLY A 431 8.67 -20.07 -3.19
CA GLY A 431 9.72 -19.63 -2.27
C GLY A 431 11.12 -19.49 -2.90
N GLU A 432 11.22 -19.64 -4.22
CA GLU A 432 12.46 -19.50 -4.99
C GLU A 432 12.31 -18.38 -6.03
N PRO A 433 12.14 -17.11 -5.61
CA PRO A 433 11.94 -16.00 -6.53
C PRO A 433 13.17 -15.81 -7.44
N LEU A 434 12.91 -15.70 -8.74
CA LEU A 434 13.96 -15.43 -9.73
C LEU A 434 14.46 -13.97 -9.60
N PRO A 435 15.73 -13.66 -9.91
CA PRO A 435 16.24 -12.29 -9.93
C PRO A 435 15.37 -11.38 -10.79
N LEU A 436 15.31 -10.08 -10.48
CA LEU A 436 14.56 -9.09 -11.26
C LEU A 436 14.85 -9.31 -12.77
N PRO A 437 13.82 -9.29 -13.63
CA PRO A 437 14.04 -9.41 -15.07
C PRO A 437 15.02 -8.31 -15.49
N ALA A 438 16.08 -8.66 -16.22
CA ALA A 438 16.81 -7.66 -16.97
C ALA A 438 15.77 -6.96 -17.87
N ALA A 439 15.67 -5.63 -17.81
CA ALA A 439 14.76 -4.88 -18.67
C ALA A 439 14.89 -5.42 -20.10
N ASP A 440 13.77 -5.74 -20.75
CA ASP A 440 13.72 -6.46 -22.02
C ASP A 440 14.87 -6.00 -22.93
N SER A 441 15.72 -6.95 -23.27
CA SER A 441 17.02 -6.73 -23.92
C SER A 441 16.90 -6.31 -25.39
N GLU A 442 15.74 -5.81 -25.84
CA GLU A 442 15.58 -5.14 -27.14
C GLU A 442 16.42 -3.85 -27.25
N ARG A 443 17.21 -3.52 -26.22
CA ARG A 443 18.06 -2.34 -26.12
C ARG A 443 19.46 -2.48 -26.73
N HIS A 444 19.69 -3.41 -27.66
CA HIS A 444 20.98 -3.54 -28.36
C HIS A 444 20.82 -3.84 -29.85
N GLU A 445 20.28 -2.87 -30.60
CA GLU A 445 20.91 -2.49 -31.88
C GLU A 445 21.38 -1.05 -31.73
N ARG A 446 22.61 -0.89 -31.24
CA ARG A 446 23.29 0.40 -31.18
C ARG A 446 23.48 0.91 -32.60
N THR A 447 22.78 1.98 -32.98
CA THR A 447 23.39 2.98 -33.86
C THR A 447 24.29 3.83 -32.98
N SER A 448 25.57 3.48 -32.94
CA SER A 448 26.61 4.28 -32.29
C SER A 448 26.47 5.75 -32.67
N PRO A 449 26.58 6.72 -31.74
CA PRO A 449 26.78 8.10 -32.11
C PRO A 449 28.12 8.16 -32.85
N HIS A 450 28.11 8.62 -34.10
CA HIS A 450 29.32 8.98 -34.82
C HIS A 450 30.21 9.85 -33.92
N GLN A 451 31.36 9.31 -33.53
CA GLN A 451 32.47 10.10 -33.04
C GLN A 451 33.05 10.82 -34.26
N PRO A 452 32.95 12.15 -34.42
CA PRO A 452 33.69 12.82 -35.47
C PRO A 452 35.17 12.70 -35.09
N ALA A 453 35.95 12.08 -35.96
CA ALA A 453 37.39 12.09 -35.86
C ALA A 453 37.86 13.56 -35.83
N ILE A 454 38.29 14.03 -34.66
CA ILE A 454 39.18 15.18 -34.57
C ILE A 454 40.55 14.64 -34.99
N ALA A 455 40.82 14.66 -36.29
CA ALA A 455 42.15 14.45 -36.84
C ALA A 455 42.69 15.82 -37.30
N HIS A 456 43.76 16.21 -36.62
CA HIS A 456 44.54 17.42 -36.82
C HIS A 456 44.84 17.73 -38.29
N SER A 457 44.37 18.88 -38.78
CA SER A 457 45.02 19.62 -39.86
C SER A 457 45.85 20.75 -39.22
N GLY A 458 46.96 20.40 -38.60
CA GLY A 458 48.05 21.33 -38.30
C GLY A 458 49.07 21.21 -39.42
N GLY A 459 49.24 22.27 -40.20
CA GLY A 459 50.20 22.32 -41.28
C GLY A 459 51.65 22.36 -40.77
N GLU A 460 52.55 21.83 -41.58
CA GLU A 460 53.97 22.19 -41.58
C GLU A 460 54.31 22.75 -42.97
N VAL A 461 54.82 23.98 -42.94
CA VAL A 461 55.77 24.56 -43.91
C VAL A 461 57.15 24.31 -43.34
#